data_AF-A0A1M7JXZ6-F1
#
_entry.id   AF-A0A1M7JXZ6-F1
#
_cell.length_a   1.000
_cell.length_b   1.000
_cell.length_c   1.000
_cell.angle_alpha   90.00
_cell.angle_beta   90.00
_cell.angle_gamma   90.00
#
_symmetry.space_group_name_H-M   'P 1'
#
loop_
_entity.id
_entity.type
_entity.pdbx_description
1 polymer ?
#
loop_
_entity_poly.entity_id
_entity_poly.type
_entity_poly.pdbx_seq_one_letter_code
_entity_poly.pdbx_strand_id
1 'polypeptide(L)'
;MSIAEYWSNKNSGIWTGRLLLKYNYKIIGEEKIMTDVGELECKVISATANSTIGKSTLLAYFNDKYGFVRLEYKLFTGTEININLKRIAG
;
A
#
# COMPACT_ATOMS: atom_id res chain seq x y z
N MET A 1 11.70 8.10 -4.36
CA MET A 1 10.93 8.64 -5.51
C MET A 1 10.82 10.15 -5.35
N SER A 2 10.74 10.90 -6.46
CA SER A 2 10.55 12.36 -6.47
C SER A 2 9.26 12.71 -7.21
N ILE A 3 8.31 13.38 -6.56
CA ILE A 3 7.01 13.76 -7.13
C ILE A 3 6.96 15.29 -7.29
N ALA A 4 6.51 15.76 -8.45
CA ALA A 4 6.36 17.20 -8.73
C ALA A 4 5.06 17.76 -8.16
N GLU A 5 5.09 19.03 -7.74
CA GLU A 5 3.96 19.79 -7.17
C GLU A 5 2.67 19.75 -7.97
N TYR A 6 2.68 19.56 -9.30
CA TYR A 6 1.42 19.48 -10.06
C TYR A 6 0.55 18.26 -9.68
N TRP A 7 1.10 17.27 -8.97
CA TRP A 7 0.34 16.16 -8.37
C TRP A 7 -0.22 16.49 -6.97
N SER A 8 0.18 17.63 -6.38
CA SER A 8 -0.25 18.11 -5.08
C SER A 8 -1.75 18.38 -5.08
N ASN A 9 -2.48 17.79 -4.14
CA ASN A 9 -3.92 17.99 -4.01
C ASN A 9 -4.42 17.64 -2.60
N LYS A 10 -5.62 18.10 -2.26
CA LYS A 10 -6.20 17.92 -0.92
C LYS A 10 -6.37 16.46 -0.47
N ASN A 11 -6.49 15.50 -1.41
CA ASN A 11 -6.76 14.10 -1.08
C ASN A 11 -5.46 13.33 -0.82
N SER A 12 -4.42 13.55 -1.63
CA SER A 12 -3.14 12.85 -1.51
C SER A 12 -2.05 13.62 -0.77
N GLY A 13 -2.30 14.89 -0.42
CA GLY A 13 -1.37 15.75 0.27
C GLY A 13 -1.03 17.03 -0.48
N ILE A 14 -0.85 18.12 0.27
CA ILE A 14 -0.43 19.42 -0.27
C ILE A 14 1.07 19.63 0.04
N TRP A 15 1.87 19.89 -0.97
CA TRP A 15 3.27 20.32 -0.88
C TRP A 15 3.62 21.31 -1.99
N THR A 16 4.74 22.01 -1.81
CA THR A 16 5.35 22.89 -2.82
C THR A 16 6.67 22.29 -3.31
N GLY A 17 7.01 22.51 -4.58
CA GLY A 17 8.22 21.98 -5.20
C GLY A 17 8.24 20.45 -5.37
N ARG A 18 9.39 19.83 -5.09
CA ARG A 18 9.58 18.37 -5.22
C ARG A 18 9.34 17.68 -3.88
N LEU A 19 8.41 16.72 -3.86
CA LEU A 19 8.23 15.83 -2.73
C LEU A 19 9.14 14.61 -2.86
N LEU A 20 10.05 14.42 -1.91
CA LEU A 20 10.93 13.27 -1.86
C LEU A 20 10.35 12.19 -0.95
N LEU A 21 10.13 11.01 -1.52
CA LEU A 21 9.62 9.82 -0.82
C LEU A 21 10.75 8.82 -0.60
N LYS A 22 10.94 8.46 0.67
CA LYS A 22 11.84 7.40 1.13
C LYS A 22 11.00 6.21 1.56
N TYR A 23 11.18 5.09 0.88
CA TYR A 23 10.43 3.87 1.17
C TYR A 23 11.26 2.87 1.96
N ASN A 24 10.58 2.12 2.81
CA ASN A 24 11.11 0.94 3.46
C ASN A 24 10.08 -0.17 3.30
N TYR A 25 10.51 -1.36 2.92
CA TYR A 25 9.68 -2.56 2.76
C TYR A 25 10.29 -3.70 3.56
N LYS A 26 9.44 -4.48 4.22
CA LYS A 26 9.85 -5.65 4.97
C LYS A 26 8.77 -6.73 4.90
N ILE A 27 9.16 -7.96 4.55
CA ILE A 27 8.31 -9.13 4.80
C ILE A 27 8.30 -9.33 6.32
N ILE A 28 7.11 -9.23 6.93
CA ILE A 28 6.93 -9.31 8.38
C ILE A 28 6.40 -10.66 8.86
N GLY A 29 5.94 -11.51 7.95
CA GLY A 29 5.48 -12.86 8.27
C GLY A 29 4.68 -13.49 7.14
N GLU A 30 4.04 -14.60 7.47
CA GLU A 30 3.08 -15.30 6.62
C GLU A 30 1.77 -15.44 7.39
N GLU A 31 0.65 -15.20 6.71
CA GLU A 31 -0.69 -15.25 7.28
C GLU A 31 -1.64 -15.94 6.30
N LYS A 32 -2.56 -16.75 6.82
CA LYS A 32 -3.72 -17.21 6.07
C LYS A 32 -4.82 -16.18 6.22
N ILE A 33 -5.28 -15.62 5.09
CA ILE A 33 -6.35 -14.64 5.07
C ILE A 33 -7.54 -15.16 4.28
N MET A 34 -8.74 -14.85 4.77
CA MET A 34 -9.97 -15.08 4.02
C MET A 34 -10.14 -13.99 2.97
N THR A 35 -10.37 -14.39 1.72
CA THR A 35 -10.62 -13.48 0.59
C THR A 35 -11.88 -13.89 -0.16
N ASP A 36 -12.32 -13.06 -1.12
CA ASP A 36 -13.50 -13.37 -1.94
C ASP A 36 -13.28 -14.59 -2.87
N VAL A 37 -12.04 -15.06 -3.02
CA VAL A 37 -11.68 -16.25 -3.82
C VAL A 37 -11.27 -17.45 -2.94
N GLY A 38 -11.54 -17.38 -1.64
CA GLY A 38 -11.22 -18.41 -0.65
C GLY A 38 -10.11 -18.02 0.32
N GLU A 39 -9.70 -18.97 1.16
CA GLU A 39 -8.57 -18.80 2.07
C GLU A 39 -7.25 -18.90 1.30
N LEU A 40 -6.38 -17.90 1.49
CA LEU A 40 -5.09 -17.83 0.82
C LEU A 40 -3.96 -17.66 1.85
N GLU A 41 -2.94 -18.51 1.75
CA GLU A 41 -1.67 -18.32 2.43
C GLU A 41 -0.88 -17.20 1.74
N CYS A 42 -0.51 -16.19 2.51
CA CYS A 42 0.09 -14.97 2.01
C CYS A 42 1.34 -14.57 2.80
N LYS A 43 2.38 -14.14 2.10
CA LYS A 43 3.44 -13.33 2.70
C LYS A 43 2.88 -11.94 3.00
N VAL A 44 3.13 -11.45 4.20
CA VAL A 44 2.71 -10.11 4.63
C VAL A 44 3.89 -9.16 4.54
N ILE A 45 3.74 -8.10 3.77
CA ILE A 45 4.75 -7.06 3.57
C ILE A 45 4.25 -5.79 4.26
N SER A 46 5.02 -5.31 5.23
CA SER A 46 4.85 -3.96 5.76
C SER A 46 5.72 -2.99 4.99
N ALA A 47 5.15 -1.84 4.63
CA ALA A 47 5.88 -0.77 4.01
C ALA A 47 5.58 0.59 4.62
N THR A 48 6.56 1.48 4.54
CA THR A 48 6.40 2.89 4.93
C THR A 48 6.91 3.79 3.81
N ALA A 49 6.23 4.92 3.62
CA ALA A 49 6.65 6.00 2.74
C ALA A 49 6.80 7.27 3.58
N ASN A 50 8.04 7.74 3.73
CA ASN A 50 8.36 8.93 4.52
C ASN A 50 8.71 10.09 3.61
N SER A 51 8.19 11.27 3.92
CA SER A 51 8.44 12.51 3.19
C SER A 51 8.37 13.72 4.13
N THR A 52 8.57 14.92 3.59
CA THR A 52 8.48 16.17 4.37
C THR A 52 7.07 16.48 4.86
N ILE A 53 6.02 15.96 4.21
CA ILE A 53 4.63 16.21 4.61
C ILE A 53 4.05 15.13 5.53
N GLY A 54 4.78 14.05 5.76
CA GLY A 54 4.38 13.00 6.69
C GLY A 54 4.76 11.59 6.25
N LYS A 55 4.17 10.63 6.97
CA LYS A 55 4.41 9.20 6.81
C LYS A 55 3.11 8.48 6.42
N SER A 56 3.19 7.71 5.33
CA SER A 56 2.13 6.76 4.94
C SER A 56 2.61 5.33 5.16
N THR A 57 1.69 4.40 5.37
CA THR A 57 1.97 2.98 5.58
C THR A 57 1.17 2.11 4.62
N LEU A 58 1.67 0.90 4.38
CA LEU A 58 1.00 -0.15 3.61
C LEU A 58 1.20 -1.49 4.32
N LEU A 59 0.13 -2.28 4.44
CA LEU A 59 0.19 -3.72 4.60
C LEU A 59 -0.24 -4.39 3.29
N ALA A 60 0.64 -5.21 2.73
CA ALA A 60 0.38 -5.91 1.48
C ALA A 60 0.43 -7.41 1.72
N TYR A 61 -0.56 -8.14 1.20
CA TYR A 61 -0.69 -9.57 1.30
C TYR A 61 -0.44 -10.17 -0.08
N PHE A 62 0.65 -10.91 -0.20
CA PHE A 62 1.11 -11.51 -1.44
C PHE A 62 0.97 -13.03 -1.38
N ASN A 63 0.17 -13.59 -2.28
CA ASN A 63 0.06 -15.03 -2.49
C ASN A 63 0.95 -15.44 -3.67
N ASP A 64 1.68 -16.56 -3.55
CA ASP A 64 2.64 -16.98 -4.58
C ASP A 64 1.97 -17.38 -5.92
N LYS A 65 0.68 -17.73 -5.93
CA LYS A 65 -0.08 -18.07 -7.14
C LYS A 65 -0.79 -16.86 -7.75
N TYR A 66 -1.37 -15.99 -6.92
CA TYR A 66 -2.26 -14.92 -7.38
C TYR A 66 -1.67 -13.51 -7.28
N GLY A 67 -0.46 -13.36 -6.73
CA GLY A 67 0.17 -12.06 -6.52
C GLY A 67 -0.42 -11.30 -5.33
N PHE A 68 -0.53 -9.97 -5.43
CA PHE A 68 -1.14 -9.16 -4.37
C PHE A 68 -2.64 -9.36 -4.33
N VAL A 69 -3.13 -9.92 -3.22
CA VAL A 69 -4.55 -10.23 -3.04
C VAL A 69 -5.26 -9.25 -2.10
N ARG A 70 -4.49 -8.52 -1.28
CA ARG A 70 -4.97 -7.45 -0.41
C ARG A 70 -3.90 -6.38 -0.21
N LEU A 71 -4.28 -5.11 -0.29
CA LEU A 71 -3.43 -3.95 -0.02
C LEU A 71 -4.19 -2.98 0.87
N GLU A 72 -3.64 -2.68 2.03
CA GLU A 72 -4.20 -1.77 3.03
C GLU A 72 -3.28 -0.56 3.18
N TYR A 73 -3.64 0.53 2.51
CA TYR A 73 -2.91 1.78 2.63
C TYR A 73 -3.51 2.64 3.73
N LYS A 74 -2.63 3.28 4.50
CA LYS A 74 -2.97 4.42 5.35
C LYS A 74 -2.11 5.60 4.95
N LEU A 75 -2.72 6.60 4.33
CA LEU A 75 -2.04 7.81 3.92
C LEU A 75 -1.74 8.68 5.13
N PHE A 76 -0.73 9.54 5.01
CA PHE A 76 -0.39 10.49 6.08
C PHE A 76 -1.52 11.47 6.41
N THR A 77 -2.46 11.67 5.48
CA THR A 77 -3.70 12.45 5.66
C THR A 77 -4.74 11.75 6.53
N GLY A 78 -4.53 10.48 6.90
CA GLY A 78 -5.49 9.64 7.61
C GLY A 78 -6.44 8.87 6.68
N THR A 79 -6.41 9.12 5.37
CA THR A 79 -7.21 8.36 4.40
C THR A 79 -6.75 6.91 4.33
N GLU A 80 -7.71 5.99 4.36
CA GLU A 80 -7.47 4.55 4.20
C GLU A 80 -7.96 4.07 2.83
N ILE A 81 -7.12 3.28 2.15
CA ILE A 81 -7.45 2.71 0.83
C ILE A 81 -7.21 1.20 0.90
N ASN A 82 -8.28 0.45 0.68
CA ASN A 82 -8.25 -1.01 0.69
C ASN A 82 -8.52 -1.56 -0.72
N ILE A 83 -7.57 -2.30 -1.26
CA ILE A 83 -7.67 -2.95 -2.57
C ILE A 83 -7.67 -4.46 -2.32
N ASN A 84 -8.66 -5.17 -2.83
CA ASN A 84 -8.84 -6.60 -2.62
C ASN A 84 -9.06 -7.34 -3.95
N LEU A 85 -8.48 -8.52 -4.09
CA LEU A 85 -8.75 -9.43 -5.20
C LEU A 85 -10.20 -9.92 -5.08
N LYS A 86 -11.02 -9.56 -6.09
CA LYS A 86 -12.44 -9.92 -6.12
C LYS A 86 -12.74 -11.22 -6.88
N ARG A 87 -12.01 -11.49 -7.95
CA ARG A 87 -12.23 -12.65 -8.81
C ARG A 87 -10.99 -12.99 -9.61
N ILE A 88 -10.89 -14.25 -10.03
CA ILE A 88 -9.89 -14.75 -10.98
C ILE A 88 -10.65 -15.09 -12.26
N ALA A 89 -10.17 -14.60 -13.42
CA ALA A 89 -10.72 -15.01 -14.71
C ALA A 89 -10.16 -16.39 -15.06
N GLY A 90 -11.05 -17.31 -15.44
CA GLY A 90 -10.69 -18.63 -15.97
C GLY A 90 -10.35 -18.61 -17.45
#